data_AF-A0A6L5EQD9-F1
#
_entry.id   AF-A0A6L5EQD9-F1
#
_cell.length_a   1.000
_cell.length_b   1.000
_cell.length_c   1.000
_cell.angle_alpha   90.00
_cell.angle_beta   90.00
_cell.angle_gamma   90.00
#
_symmetry.space_group_name_H-M   'P 1'
#
loop_
_entity.id
_entity.type
_entity.pdbx_description
1 polymer ?
#
loop_
_entity_poly.entity_id
_entity_poly.type
_entity_poly.pdbx_seq_one_letter_code
_entity_poly.pdbx_strand_id
1 'polypeptide(L)'
;MSGFTGEVAEFTRIHQSLTGVNSELSSTFSSLQGNMEQVLASWKGPAADSFRRLMERFNENAVKLNDSLQGISDLLEQAGSKYQSQEEEASGTFSGGGFAALDG
;
A
#
# COMPACT_ATOMS: atom_id res chain seq x y z
N MET A 1 -12.80 23.62 -11.57
CA MET A 1 -12.88 22.44 -10.67
C MET A 1 -11.84 21.38 -11.06
N SER A 2 -10.56 21.76 -11.23
CA SER A 2 -9.50 20.86 -11.75
C SER A 2 -8.67 20.18 -10.65
N GLY A 3 -8.87 20.53 -9.37
CA GLY A 3 -8.07 20.01 -8.26
C GLY A 3 -8.52 18.64 -7.78
N PHE A 4 -9.83 18.40 -7.67
CA PHE A 4 -10.38 17.22 -6.99
C PHE A 4 -10.18 15.90 -7.76
N THR A 5 -10.39 15.89 -9.07
CA THR A 5 -10.14 14.70 -9.91
C THR A 5 -8.64 14.38 -10.01
N GLY A 6 -7.78 15.40 -9.88
CA GLY A 6 -6.32 15.24 -9.81
C GLY A 6 -5.88 14.49 -8.55
N GLU A 7 -6.50 14.80 -7.41
CA GLU A 7 -6.19 14.19 -6.10
C GLU A 7 -6.56 12.70 -6.07
N VAL A 8 -7.72 12.31 -6.61
CA VAL A 8 -8.15 10.89 -6.69
C VAL A 8 -7.25 10.08 -7.63
N ALA A 9 -6.87 10.65 -8.78
CA ALA A 9 -5.94 10.00 -9.71
C ALA A 9 -4.54 9.84 -9.10
N GLU A 10 -4.12 10.80 -8.27
CA GLU A 10 -2.86 10.74 -7.53
C GLU A 10 -2.88 9.64 -6.46
N PHE A 11 -3.93 9.55 -5.65
CA PHE A 11 -4.08 8.47 -4.66
C PHE A 11 -4.05 7.09 -5.29
N THR A 12 -4.74 6.91 -6.42
CA THR A 12 -4.74 5.64 -7.16
C THR A 12 -3.34 5.28 -7.65
N ARG A 13 -2.57 6.27 -8.13
CA ARG A 13 -1.19 6.07 -8.59
C ARG A 13 -0.26 5.71 -7.44
N ILE A 14 -0.37 6.40 -6.30
CA ILE A 14 0.43 6.11 -5.10
C ILE A 14 0.12 4.68 -4.62
N HIS A 15 -1.15 4.31 -4.57
CA HIS A 15 -1.58 2.95 -4.20
C HIS A 15 -0.94 1.86 -5.10
N GLN A 16 -0.99 2.05 -6.42
CA GLN A 16 -0.34 1.13 -7.37
C GLN A 16 1.18 1.06 -7.15
N SER A 17 1.83 2.20 -6.90
CA SER A 17 3.25 2.25 -6.60
C SER A 17 3.61 1.49 -5.32
N LEU A 18 2.82 1.64 -4.26
CA LEU A 18 3.05 0.96 -2.98
C LEU A 18 2.89 -0.56 -3.11
N THR A 19 1.86 -1.00 -3.85
CA THR A 19 1.68 -2.43 -4.16
C THR A 19 2.87 -2.99 -4.93
N GLY A 20 3.39 -2.24 -5.90
CA GLY A 20 4.60 -2.61 -6.64
C GLY A 20 5.84 -2.75 -5.75
N VAL A 21 6.08 -1.75 -4.90
CA VAL A 21 7.18 -1.77 -3.91
C VAL A 21 7.04 -2.95 -2.96
N ASN A 22 5.83 -3.24 -2.48
CA ASN A 22 5.59 -4.38 -1.60
C ASN A 22 5.95 -5.72 -2.29
N SER A 23 5.54 -5.89 -3.55
CA SER A 23 5.88 -7.08 -4.34
C SER A 23 7.40 -7.22 -4.56
N GLU A 24 8.09 -6.12 -4.84
CA GLU A 24 9.55 -6.11 -5.04
C GLU A 24 10.30 -6.45 -3.75
N LEU A 25 9.83 -5.92 -2.62
CA LEU A 25 10.35 -6.25 -1.29
C LEU A 25 10.16 -7.73 -0.96
N SER A 26 8.97 -8.30 -1.21
CA SER A 26 8.69 -9.72 -1.00
C SER A 26 9.55 -10.64 -1.88
N SER A 27 9.80 -10.26 -3.14
CA SER A 27 10.68 -10.98 -4.05
C SER A 27 12.14 -10.95 -3.57
N THR A 28 12.62 -9.76 -3.19
CA THR A 28 13.95 -9.56 -2.63
C THR A 28 14.14 -10.37 -1.35
N PHE A 29 13.12 -10.38 -0.48
CA PHE A 29 13.10 -11.18 0.74
C PHE A 29 13.25 -12.67 0.45
N SER A 30 12.42 -13.20 -0.46
CA SER A 30 12.45 -14.62 -0.84
C SER A 30 13.81 -15.03 -1.41
N SER A 31 14.40 -14.15 -2.23
CA SER A 31 15.73 -14.36 -2.81
C SER A 31 16.82 -14.37 -1.74
N LEU A 32 16.76 -13.43 -0.80
CA LEU A 32 17.70 -13.35 0.31
C LEU A 32 17.60 -14.61 1.18
N GLN A 33 16.39 -15.05 1.54
CA GLN A 33 16.17 -16.28 2.28
C GLN A 33 16.75 -17.52 1.56
N GLY A 34 16.49 -17.67 0.26
CA GLY A 34 17.02 -18.80 -0.52
C GLY A 34 18.54 -18.81 -0.62
N ASN A 35 19.17 -17.66 -0.86
CA ASN A 35 20.64 -17.54 -0.86
C ASN A 35 21.23 -17.88 0.51
N MET A 36 20.52 -17.53 1.58
CA MET A 36 20.97 -17.74 2.95
C MET A 36 20.83 -19.19 3.43
N GLU A 37 19.78 -19.91 3.00
CA GLU A 37 19.64 -21.35 3.26
C GLU A 37 20.81 -22.15 2.65
N GLN A 38 21.27 -21.77 1.45
CA GLN A 38 22.46 -22.38 0.84
C GLN A 38 23.73 -22.16 1.67
N VAL A 39 23.93 -20.95 2.19
CA VAL A 39 25.11 -20.62 3.01
C VAL A 39 25.07 -21.32 4.37
N LEU A 40 23.90 -21.33 5.03
CA LEU A 40 23.70 -21.96 6.33
C LEU A 40 23.90 -23.49 6.32
N ALA A 41 23.63 -24.15 5.18
CA ALA A 41 23.91 -25.58 5.04
C ALA A 41 25.40 -25.91 5.22
N SER A 42 26.30 -24.97 4.91
CA SER A 42 27.75 -25.14 5.00
C SER A 42 28.37 -24.61 6.31
N TRP A 43 27.70 -23.68 7.00
CA TRP A 43 28.22 -23.05 8.22
C TRP A 43 27.70 -23.73 9.48
N LYS A 44 28.60 -24.30 10.28
CA LYS A 44 28.31 -24.84 11.62
C LYS A 44 29.05 -24.05 12.70
N GLY A 45 28.44 -23.95 13.88
CA GLY A 45 29.04 -23.35 15.08
C GLY A 45 28.44 -22.00 15.48
N PRO A 46 29.07 -21.28 16.44
CA PRO A 46 28.50 -20.09 17.07
C PRO A 46 28.17 -18.93 16.10
N ALA A 47 28.88 -18.85 14.98
CA ALA A 47 28.61 -17.89 13.91
C ALA A 47 27.26 -18.17 13.21
N ALA A 48 26.92 -19.45 13.01
CA ALA A 48 25.65 -19.85 12.42
C ALA A 48 24.47 -19.48 13.33
N ASP A 49 24.62 -19.61 14.65
CA ASP A 49 23.58 -19.21 15.60
C ASP A 49 23.32 -17.70 15.60
N SER A 50 24.40 -16.90 15.54
CA SER A 50 24.27 -15.44 15.44
C SER A 50 23.61 -15.02 14.13
N PHE A 51 23.93 -15.72 13.03
CA PHE A 51 23.29 -15.49 11.74
C PHE A 51 21.80 -15.88 11.77
N ARG A 52 21.44 -17.02 12.37
CA ARG A 52 20.02 -17.42 12.54
C ARG A 52 19.21 -16.37 13.32
N ARG A 53 19.77 -15.81 14.40
CA ARG A 53 19.12 -14.72 15.15
C ARG A 53 18.95 -13.45 14.34
N LEU A 54 19.94 -13.11 13.50
CA LEU A 54 19.82 -11.99 12.57
C LEU A 54 18.68 -12.26 11.58
N MET A 55 18.54 -13.49 11.11
CA MET A 55 17.50 -13.89 10.18
C MET A 55 16.09 -13.84 10.76
N GLU A 56 15.90 -14.29 11.99
CA GLU A 56 14.61 -14.15 12.68
C GLU A 56 14.19 -12.67 12.76
N ARG A 57 15.10 -11.80 13.22
CA ARG A 57 14.85 -10.36 13.30
C ARG A 57 14.59 -9.73 11.94
N PHE A 58 15.33 -10.16 10.92
CA PHE A 58 15.14 -9.66 9.57
C PHE A 58 13.76 -10.05 9.03
N ASN A 59 13.34 -11.30 9.22
CA ASN A 59 12.01 -11.78 8.83
C ASN A 59 10.89 -11.03 9.57
N GLU A 60 11.03 -10.85 10.89
CA GLU A 60 10.09 -10.04 11.67
C GLU A 60 9.96 -8.60 11.13
N ASN A 61 11.07 -7.98 10.77
CA ASN A 61 11.08 -6.63 10.22
C ASN A 61 10.45 -6.58 8.82
N ALA A 62 10.66 -7.61 7.99
CA ALA A 62 10.08 -7.72 6.67
C ALA A 62 8.54 -7.84 6.74
N VAL A 63 8.02 -8.67 7.65
CA VAL A 63 6.57 -8.78 7.89
C VAL A 63 5.99 -7.44 8.33
N LYS A 64 6.60 -6.78 9.32
CA LYS A 64 6.14 -5.47 9.79
C LYS A 64 6.11 -4.41 8.69
N LEU A 65 7.11 -4.43 7.81
CA LEU A 65 7.17 -3.51 6.68
C LEU A 65 6.02 -3.79 5.69
N ASN A 66 5.77 -5.06 5.35
CA ASN A 66 4.67 -5.44 4.48
C ASN A 66 3.31 -5.03 5.07
N ASP A 67 3.07 -5.34 6.34
CA ASP A 67 1.84 -4.96 7.06
C ASP A 67 1.64 -3.44 7.07
N SER A 68 2.72 -2.67 7.26
CA SER A 68 2.67 -1.21 7.24
C SER A 68 2.31 -0.68 5.84
N LEU A 69 2.91 -1.26 4.79
CA LEU A 69 2.61 -0.88 3.40
C LEU A 69 1.17 -1.22 3.03
N GLN A 70 0.68 -2.40 3.44
CA GLN A 70 -0.72 -2.80 3.25
C GLN A 70 -1.67 -1.83 3.97
N GLY A 71 -1.39 -1.49 5.22
CA GLY A 71 -2.20 -0.51 5.97
C GLY A 71 -2.24 0.87 5.32
N ILE A 72 -1.12 1.34 4.76
CA ILE A 72 -1.09 2.60 4.00
C ILE A 72 -1.92 2.48 2.72
N SER A 73 -1.82 1.36 2.00
CA SER A 73 -2.65 1.09 0.81
C SER A 73 -4.15 1.12 1.13
N ASP A 74 -4.58 0.44 2.19
CA ASP A 74 -5.98 0.39 2.61
C ASP A 74 -6.50 1.78 3.02
N LEU A 75 -5.66 2.60 3.66
CA LEU A 75 -6.00 3.98 4.01
C LEU A 75 -6.17 4.87 2.76
N LEU A 76 -5.32 4.68 1.76
CA LEU A 76 -5.40 5.42 0.49
C LEU A 76 -6.64 5.03 -0.32
N GLU A 77 -7.00 3.75 -0.35
CA GLU A 77 -8.23 3.28 -0.98
C GLU A 77 -9.48 3.84 -0.29
N GLN A 78 -9.51 3.84 1.04
CA GLN A 78 -10.58 4.44 1.82
C GLN A 78 -10.69 5.95 1.59
N ALA A 79 -9.55 6.65 1.48
CA ALA A 79 -9.54 8.07 1.13
C ALA A 79 -10.15 8.30 -0.26
N GLY A 80 -9.68 7.56 -1.28
CA GLY A 80 -10.19 7.67 -2.65
C GLY A 80 -11.69 7.40 -2.78
N SER A 81 -12.19 6.32 -2.17
CA SER A 81 -13.61 5.95 -2.20
C SER A 81 -14.50 6.97 -1.47
N LYS A 82 -14.05 7.48 -0.32
CA LYS A 82 -14.76 8.54 0.42
C LYS A 82 -14.84 9.84 -0.37
N TYR A 83 -13.81 10.16 -1.15
CA TYR A 83 -13.83 11.31 -2.06
C TYR A 83 -14.84 11.10 -3.20
N GLN A 84 -14.85 9.93 -3.83
CA GLN A 84 -15.80 9.61 -4.90
C GLN A 84 -17.26 9.71 -4.43
N SER A 85 -17.58 9.15 -3.25
CA SER A 85 -18.92 9.21 -2.68
C SER A 85 -19.39 10.66 -2.43
N GLN A 86 -18.50 11.53 -1.94
CA GLN A 86 -18.84 12.94 -1.71
C GLN A 86 -19.09 13.70 -3.02
N GLU A 87 -18.41 13.33 -4.11
CA GLU A 87 -18.65 13.91 -5.44
C GLU A 87 -20.02 13.52 -5.98
N GLU A 88 -20.40 12.25 -5.87
CA GLU A 88 -21.70 11.75 -6.32
C GLU A 88 -22.86 12.43 -5.56
N GLU A 89 -22.74 12.62 -4.25
CA GLU A 89 -23.74 13.32 -3.42
C GLU A 89 -23.84 14.81 -3.77
N ALA A 90 -22.71 15.50 -3.95
CA ALA A 90 -22.69 16.92 -4.30
C ALA A 90 -23.25 17.18 -5.72
N SER A 91 -22.90 16.33 -6.68
CA SER A 91 -23.41 16.38 -8.05
C SER A 91 -24.92 16.13 -8.12
N GLY A 92 -25.41 15.12 -7.38
CA GLY A 92 -26.85 14.81 -7.30
C GLY A 92 -27.68 15.95 -6.70
N THR A 93 -27.12 16.69 -5.74
CA THR A 93 -27.79 17.84 -5.09
C THR A 93 -27.92 19.04 -6.04
N PHE A 94 -26.92 19.30 -6.88
CA PHE A 94 -26.95 20.44 -7.81
C PHE A 94 -27.90 20.22 -9.00
N SER A 95 -28.03 18.97 -9.46
CA SER A 95 -28.88 18.63 -10.61
C SER A 95 -30.40 18.66 -10.29
N GLY A 96 -30.78 18.62 -9.00
CA GLY A 96 -32.18 18.53 -8.57
C GLY A 96 -32.87 19.85 -8.15
N GLY A 97 -32.14 20.92 -7.83
CA GLY A 97 -32.71 22.07 -7.12
C GLY A 97 -32.65 23.45 -7.82
N GLY A 98 -31.87 23.60 -8.90
CA GLY A 98 -31.48 24.93 -9.40
C GLY A 98 -32.33 25.54 -10.51
N PHE A 99 -33.13 24.76 -11.24
CA PHE A 99 -33.77 25.25 -12.48
C PHE A 99 -35.31 25.31 -12.42
N ALA A 100 -35.95 24.61 -11.48
CA ALA A 100 -37.42 24.55 -11.39
C ALA A 100 -38.06 25.72 -10.61
N ALA A 101 -37.27 26.61 -10.00
CA ALA A 101 -37.75 27.70 -9.14
C ALA A 101 -37.63 29.11 -9.77
N LEU A 102 -37.24 29.22 -11.04
CA LEU A 102 -37.04 30.51 -11.74
C LEU A 102 -38.00 30.73 -12.93
N ASP A 103 -38.98 29.85 -13.15
CA ASP A 103 -39.99 29.95 -14.23
C ASP A 103 -41.43 30.02 -13.67
N GLY A 104 -41.61 30.75 -12.57
CA GLY A 104 -42.92 31.00 -11.94
C GLY A 104 -43.13 32.47 -11.61
#